data_AF-A0A1E5GMT6-F1
#
_entry.id   AF-A0A1E5GMT6-F1
#
_cell.length_a   1.000
_cell.length_b   1.000
_cell.length_c   1.000
_cell.angle_alpha   90.00
_cell.angle_beta   90.00
_cell.angle_gamma   90.00
#
_symmetry.space_group_name_H-M   'P 1'
#
loop_
_entity.id
_entity.type
_entity.pdbx_description
1 polymer ?
#
loop_
_entity_poly.entity_id
_entity_poly.type
_entity_poly.pdbx_seq_one_letter_code
_entity_poly.pdbx_strand_id
1 'polypeptide(L)'
;MTNDEVIELIAKTLEMLDLELAYLKANEATSKRQSMKLWFEEKKAIYEVKRILHEINYYDQYNEEESNQIVQGYLTQVLNVSE
;
A
#
# COMPACT_ATOMS: atom_id res chain seq x y z
N MET A 1 17.20 -8.26 -11.23
CA MET A 1 15.93 -8.58 -11.89
C MET A 1 16.03 -8.25 -13.37
N THR A 2 15.32 -9.00 -14.20
CA THR A 2 15.02 -8.65 -15.59
C THR A 2 13.84 -7.69 -15.64
N ASN A 3 13.62 -7.04 -16.79
CA ASN A 3 12.45 -6.17 -16.97
C ASN A 3 11.13 -6.94 -16.87
N ASP A 4 11.10 -8.19 -17.34
CA ASP A 4 9.89 -9.02 -17.27
C ASP A 4 9.54 -9.41 -15.83
N GLU A 5 10.55 -9.75 -15.00
CA GLU A 5 10.37 -10.00 -13.57
C GLU A 5 9.83 -8.76 -12.83
N VAL A 6 10.29 -7.57 -13.20
CA VAL A 6 9.81 -6.30 -12.62
C VAL A 6 8.35 -6.06 -12.97
N ILE A 7 7.99 -6.22 -14.25
CA ILE A 7 6.62 -6.04 -14.71
C ILE A 7 5.70 -7.04 -14.00
N GLU A 8 6.12 -8.30 -13.86
CA GLU A 8 5.36 -9.33 -13.14
C GLU A 8 5.16 -8.97 -11.66
N LEU A 9 6.18 -8.43 -10.98
CA LEU A 9 6.07 -8.00 -9.58
C LEU A 9 5.14 -6.80 -9.41
N ILE A 10 5.19 -5.82 -10.31
CA ILE A 10 4.28 -4.67 -10.30
C ILE A 10 2.84 -5.16 -10.55
N ALA A 11 2.63 -6.04 -11.54
CA ALA A 11 1.32 -6.62 -11.82
C ALA A 11 0.76 -7.36 -10.60
N LYS A 12 1.55 -8.22 -9.96
CA LYS A 12 1.16 -8.92 -8.71
C LYS A 12 0.82 -7.96 -7.58
N THR A 13 1.60 -6.89 -7.42
CA THR A 13 1.32 -5.86 -6.39
C THR A 13 -0.04 -5.21 -6.62
N LEU A 14 -0.37 -4.89 -7.88
CA LEU A 14 -1.66 -4.29 -8.23
C LEU A 14 -2.81 -5.29 -8.09
N GLU A 15 -2.64 -6.54 -8.52
CA GLU A 15 -3.65 -7.59 -8.34
C GLU A 15 -3.96 -7.84 -6.86
N MET A 16 -2.93 -7.86 -6.00
CA MET A 16 -3.12 -7.97 -4.56
C MET A 16 -3.87 -6.78 -3.98
N LEU A 17 -3.53 -5.56 -4.40
CA LEU A 17 -4.27 -4.36 -3.99
C LEU A 17 -5.74 -4.46 -4.39
N ASP A 18 -6.05 -4.81 -5.64
CA ASP A 18 -7.44 -4.92 -6.12
C ASP A 18 -8.24 -5.94 -5.30
N LEU A 19 -7.64 -7.08 -4.96
CA LEU A 19 -8.26 -8.10 -4.11
C LEU A 19 -8.50 -7.58 -2.68
N GLU A 20 -7.52 -6.92 -2.07
CA GLU A 20 -7.64 -6.35 -0.72
C GLU A 20 -8.71 -5.25 -0.68
N LEU A 21 -8.74 -4.34 -1.65
CA LEU A 21 -9.73 -3.28 -1.74
C LEU A 21 -11.14 -3.84 -1.97
N ALA A 22 -11.30 -4.86 -2.82
CA ALA A 22 -12.57 -5.52 -3.04
C ALA A 22 -13.06 -6.21 -1.76
N TYR A 23 -12.18 -6.92 -1.05
CA TYR A 23 -12.47 -7.56 0.22
C TYR A 23 -12.92 -6.55 1.28
N LEU A 24 -12.18 -5.44 1.43
CA LEU A 24 -12.51 -4.40 2.40
C LEU A 24 -13.85 -3.73 2.08
N LYS A 25 -14.14 -3.47 0.79
CA LYS A 25 -15.41 -2.89 0.35
C LYS A 25 -16.60 -3.82 0.57
N ALA A 26 -16.41 -5.13 0.43
CA ALA A 26 -17.49 -6.12 0.58
C ALA A 26 -17.81 -6.46 2.03
N ASN A 27 -16.83 -6.40 2.95
CA ASN A 27 -16.94 -6.99 4.30
C ASN A 27 -17.00 -5.98 5.45
N GLU A 28 -16.91 -4.66 5.19
CA GLU A 28 -17.00 -3.65 6.23
C GLU A 28 -18.16 -2.67 5.98
N ALA A 29 -18.90 -2.34 7.04
CA ALA A 29 -19.87 -1.25 7.00
C ALA A 29 -19.15 0.05 6.69
N THR A 30 -19.71 0.85 5.78
CA THR A 30 -19.18 2.15 5.35
C THR A 30 -18.88 3.03 6.55
N SER A 31 -17.61 3.06 6.94
CA SER A 31 -17.17 3.67 8.19
C SER A 31 -15.81 4.32 8.01
N LYS A 32 -15.52 5.29 8.88
CA LYS A 32 -14.22 5.96 8.95
C LYS A 32 -13.06 4.95 9.10
N ARG A 33 -13.29 3.84 9.81
CA ARG A 33 -12.33 2.74 9.97
C ARG A 33 -12.04 2.03 8.63
N GLN A 34 -13.07 1.75 7.83
CA GLN A 34 -12.91 1.14 6.50
C GLN A 34 -12.13 2.06 5.57
N SER A 35 -12.44 3.36 5.54
CA SER A 35 -11.69 4.33 4.74
C SER A 35 -10.20 4.40 5.10
N MET A 36 -9.86 4.23 6.39
CA MET A 36 -8.46 4.19 6.86
C MET A 36 -7.73 2.94 6.40
N LYS A 37 -8.40 1.78 6.43
CA LYS A 37 -7.82 0.52 5.93
C LYS A 37 -7.60 0.57 4.42
N LEU A 38 -8.57 1.10 3.66
CA LEU A 38 -8.41 1.31 2.21
C LEU A 38 -7.20 2.20 1.91
N TRP A 39 -7.09 3.34 2.60
CA TRP A 39 -5.95 4.24 2.46
C TRP A 39 -4.61 3.55 2.80
N PHE A 40 -4.58 2.72 3.84
CA PHE A 40 -3.37 2.00 4.24
C PHE A 40 -2.90 1.02 3.16
N GLU A 41 -3.80 0.20 2.62
CA GLU A 41 -3.43 -0.76 1.56
C GLU A 41 -3.01 -0.06 0.27
N GLU A 42 -3.68 1.03 -0.12
CA GLU A 42 -3.25 1.87 -1.26
C GLU A 42 -1.84 2.41 -1.07
N LYS A 43 -1.51 2.93 0.12
CA LYS A 43 -0.17 3.46 0.41
C LYS A 43 0.89 2.38 0.43
N LYS A 44 0.58 1.21 0.99
CA LYS A 44 1.48 0.05 1.01
C LYS A 44 1.80 -0.44 -0.40
N ALA A 45 0.80 -0.55 -1.27
CA ALA A 45 1.01 -0.94 -2.66
C ALA A 45 1.85 0.08 -3.44
N ILE A 46 1.61 1.38 -3.25
CA ILE A 46 2.42 2.44 -3.87
C ILE A 46 3.88 2.37 -3.40
N TYR A 47 4.10 2.19 -2.10
CA TYR A 47 5.45 2.02 -1.54
C TYR A 47 6.17 0.84 -2.18
N GLU A 48 5.48 -0.28 -2.34
CA GLU A 48 6.06 -1.50 -2.92
C GLU A 48 6.42 -1.30 -4.40
N VAL A 49 5.57 -0.63 -5.18
CA VAL A 49 5.90 -0.28 -6.57
C VAL A 49 7.13 0.63 -6.63
N LYS A 50 7.24 1.63 -5.75
CA LYS A 50 8.43 2.49 -5.66
C LYS A 50 9.68 1.68 -5.33
N ARG A 51 9.59 0.73 -4.39
CA ARG A 51 10.69 -0.18 -4.02
C ARG A 51 11.15 -1.00 -5.22
N ILE A 52 10.22 -1.66 -5.91
CA ILE A 52 10.51 -2.49 -7.10
C ILE A 52 11.21 -1.66 -8.18
N LEU A 53 10.73 -0.44 -8.46
CA LEU A 53 11.34 0.45 -9.45
C LEU A 53 12.72 0.97 -9.00
N HIS A 54 12.90 1.19 -7.70
CA HIS A 54 14.19 1.59 -7.14
C HIS A 54 15.25 0.49 -7.28
N GLU A 55 14.87 -0.77 -7.05
CA GLU A 55 15.77 -1.93 -7.16
C GLU A 55 16.36 -2.13 -8.56
N ILE A 56 15.72 -1.57 -9.58
CA ILE A 56 16.23 -1.56 -10.96
C ILE A 56 16.81 -0.21 -11.40
N ASN A 57 16.95 0.76 -10.49
CA ASN A 57 17.43 2.12 -10.76
C ASN A 57 16.53 2.93 -11.72
N TYR A 58 15.21 2.68 -11.71
CA TYR A 58 14.22 3.46 -12.45
C TYR A 58 13.45 4.45 -11.56
N TYR A 59 13.70 4.44 -10.25
CA TYR A 59 13.09 5.37 -9.31
C TYR A 59 14.03 5.73 -8.15
N ASP A 60 14.64 6.91 -8.22
CA ASP A 60 15.67 7.34 -7.26
C ASP A 60 15.08 7.90 -5.96
N GLN A 61 13.81 8.29 -5.97
CA GLN A 61 13.14 8.96 -4.82
C GLN A 61 12.54 7.97 -3.82
N TYR A 62 12.95 6.72 -3.86
CA TYR A 62 12.53 5.74 -2.87
C TYR A 62 13.08 6.11 -1.49
N ASN A 63 12.20 6.04 -0.49
CA ASN A 63 12.54 6.32 0.89
C ASN A 63 12.16 5.11 1.73
N GLU A 64 13.16 4.39 2.25
CA GLU A 64 12.97 3.21 3.09
C GLU A 64 12.12 3.52 4.35
N GLU A 65 12.20 4.75 4.87
CA GLU A 65 11.40 5.19 6.02
C GLU A 65 9.93 5.49 5.69
N GLU A 66 9.55 5.55 4.41
CA GLU A 66 8.15 5.79 4.01
C GLU A 66 7.22 4.69 4.56
N SER A 67 7.67 3.44 4.63
CA SER A 67 6.88 2.34 5.23
C SER A 67 6.57 2.62 6.71
N ASN A 68 7.57 3.03 7.49
CA ASN A 68 7.38 3.40 8.90
C ASN A 68 6.39 4.56 9.02
N GLN A 69 6.47 5.57 8.16
CA GLN A 69 5.55 6.71 8.15
C GLN A 69 4.11 6.28 7.82
N ILE A 70 3.92 5.36 6.87
CA ILE A 70 2.61 4.81 6.52
C ILE A 70 2.01 4.07 7.73
N VAL A 71 2.79 3.21 8.39
CA VAL A 71 2.35 2.46 9.58
C VAL A 71 2.00 3.40 10.72
N GLN A 72 2.85 4.37 11.04
CA GLN A 72 2.59 5.34 12.12
C GLN A 72 1.36 6.20 11.81
N GLY A 73 1.18 6.61 10.55
CA GLY A 73 0.00 7.34 10.10
C GLY A 73 -1.28 6.54 10.29
N TYR A 74 -1.25 5.24 9.95
CA TYR A 74 -2.38 4.35 10.17
C TYR A 74 -2.68 4.15 11.65
N LEU A 75 -1.68 3.85 12.48
CA LEU A 75 -1.86 3.64 13.92
C LEU A 75 -2.43 4.88 14.62
N THR A 76 -1.90 6.07 14.30
CA THR A 76 -2.39 7.34 14.85
C THR A 76 -3.87 7.55 14.50
N GLN A 77 -4.25 7.28 13.26
CA GLN A 77 -5.63 7.46 12.81
C GLN A 77 -6.60 6.44 13.43
N VAL A 78 -6.18 5.18 13.60
CA VAL A 78 -6.98 4.14 14.27
C VAL A 78 -7.23 4.48 15.73
N LEU A 79 -6.22 4.97 16.45
CA LEU A 79 -6.36 5.41 17.84
C LEU A 79 -7.37 6.56 17.97
N ASN A 80 -7.31 7.55 17.06
CA ASN A 80 -8.21 8.70 17.03
C ASN A 80 -9.66 8.39 16.58
N VAL A 81 -9.97 7.15 16.18
CA VAL A 81 -11.33 6.69 15.87
C VAL A 81 -11.92 5.87 17.03
N SER A 82 -11.11 5.59 18.05
CA SER A 82 -11.51 4.80 19.22
C SER A 82 -11.95 5.66 20.41
N GLU A 83 -11.95 7.00 20.25
CA GLU A 83 -12.56 8.01 21.14
C GLU A 83 -13.91 8.49 20.56
#